data_AF-A0A957NC78-F1
#
_entry.id   AF-A0A957NC78-F1
#
_cell.length_a   1.000
_cell.length_b   1.000
_cell.length_c   1.000
_cell.angle_alpha   90.00
_cell.angle_beta   90.00
_cell.angle_gamma   90.00
#
_symmetry.space_group_name_H-M   'P 1'
#
loop_
_entity.id
_entity.type
_entity.pdbx_description
1 polymer ?
#
loop_
_entity_poly.entity_id
_entity_poly.type
_entity_poly.pdbx_seq_one_letter_code
_entity_poly.pdbx_strand_id
1 'polypeptide(L)' 'MIEIAFLADHLEAIPTLTRWFRAQWPDYYAERTAADIAQDFYAEAQREGLPVRLVALSDGQLAGTITLRE' A
#
# COMPACT_ATOMS: atom_id res chain seq x y z
N MET A 1 6.93 -18.42 4.14
CA MET A 1 6.67 -18.47 2.66
C MET A 1 6.21 -17.06 2.24
N ILE A 2 6.62 -16.56 1.07
CA ILE A 2 6.14 -15.25 0.59
C ILE A 2 5.00 -15.45 -0.40
N GLU A 3 3.88 -14.80 -0.14
CA GLU A 3 2.75 -14.68 -1.05
C GLU A 3 2.70 -13.25 -1.60
N ILE A 4 2.46 -13.12 -2.91
CA ILE A 4 2.21 -11.84 -3.55
C ILE A 4 0.72 -11.79 -3.92
N ALA A 5 0.02 -10.79 -3.41
CA ALA A 5 -1.42 -10.62 -3.60
C ALA A 5 -1.77 -9.19 -4.00
N PHE A 6 -2.97 -8.98 -4.55
CA PHE A 6 -3.49 -7.64 -4.80
C PHE A 6 -3.83 -6.95 -3.49
N LEU A 7 -3.56 -5.65 -3.37
CA LEU A 7 -4.00 -4.88 -2.20
C LEU A 7 -5.53 -4.89 -2.07
N ALA A 8 -6.25 -4.99 -3.20
CA ALA A 8 -7.71 -5.12 -3.24
C ALA A 8 -8.25 -6.26 -2.35
N ASP A 9 -7.46 -7.31 -2.14
CA ASP A 9 -7.84 -8.48 -1.34
C ASP A 9 -7.41 -8.37 0.13
N HIS A 10 -6.62 -7.34 0.46
CA HIS A 10 -5.97 -7.15 1.75
C HIS A 10 -6.06 -5.69 2.21
N LEU A 11 -7.27 -5.11 2.19
CA LEU A 11 -7.49 -3.71 2.58
C LEU A 11 -7.08 -3.41 4.03
N GLU A 12 -7.04 -4.44 4.89
CA GLU A 12 -6.50 -4.37 6.25
C GLU A 12 -5.01 -3.96 6.31
N ALA A 13 -4.27 -4.07 5.20
CA ALA A 13 -2.89 -3.63 5.10
C ALA A 13 -2.74 -2.09 5.02
N ILE A 14 -3.78 -1.37 4.57
CA ILE A 14 -3.69 0.08 4.26
C ILE A 14 -3.25 0.94 5.46
N PRO A 15 -3.76 0.74 6.70
CA PRO A 15 -3.27 1.50 7.86
C PRO A 15 -1.77 1.29 8.12
N THR A 16 -1.28 0.06 7.93
CA THR A 16 0.14 -0.24 8.09
C THR A 16 0.98 0.41 6.99
N LEU A 17 0.53 0.34 5.74
CA LEU A 17 1.19 1.01 4.60
C LEU A 17 1.25 2.52 4.79
N THR A 18 0.16 3.13 5.26
CA THR A 18 0.06 4.56 5.57
C THR A 18 1.10 4.98 6.60
N ARG A 19 1.22 4.21 7.68
CA ARG A 19 2.24 4.45 8.71
C ARG A 19 3.65 4.30 8.14
N TRP A 20 3.91 3.25 7.37
CA TRP A 20 5.22 3.00 6.78
C TRP A 20 5.65 4.10 5.83
N PHE A 21 4.79 4.50 4.90
CA PHE A 21 5.14 5.51 3.90
C PHE A 21 5.40 6.88 4.55
N ARG A 22 4.56 7.28 5.51
CA ARG A 22 4.81 8.52 6.27
C ARG A 22 6.11 8.46 7.08
N ALA A 23 6.48 7.29 7.62
CA ALA A 23 7.70 7.13 8.40
C ALA A 23 8.97 7.06 7.53
N GLN A 24 8.90 6.46 6.34
CA GLN A 24 10.04 6.31 5.43
C GLN A 24 10.33 7.59 4.63
N TRP A 25 9.29 8.36 4.29
CA TRP A 25 9.41 9.63 3.56
C TRP A 25 8.72 10.77 4.31
N PRO A 26 9.20 11.14 5.52
CA PRO A 26 8.53 12.12 6.37
C PRO A 26 8.41 13.49 5.72
N ASP A 27 9.42 13.95 4.98
CA ASP A 27 9.39 15.26 4.32
C ASP A 27 8.40 15.29 3.15
N TYR A 28 8.35 14.23 2.35
CA TYR A 28 7.41 14.11 1.21
C TYR A 28 5.95 14.08 1.67
N TYR A 29 5.69 13.47 2.82
CA TYR A 29 4.35 13.33 3.40
C TYR A 29 4.06 14.34 4.51
N ALA A 30 4.91 15.35 4.73
CA ALA A 30 4.81 16.26 5.88
C ALA A 30 3.47 17.01 5.93
N GLU A 31 2.96 17.42 4.77
CA GLU A 31 1.72 18.19 4.62
C GLU A 31 0.48 17.32 4.44
N ARG A 32 0.64 16.00 4.30
CA ARG A 32 -0.46 15.07 4.03
C ARG A 32 -0.92 14.41 5.33
N THR A 33 -2.23 14.37 5.51
CA THR A 33 -2.82 13.61 6.62
C THR A 33 -2.70 12.11 6.36
N ALA A 34 -2.83 11.29 7.41
CA ALA A 34 -2.88 9.84 7.22
C ALA A 34 -4.03 9.41 6.29
N ALA A 35 -5.16 10.12 6.31
CA ALA A 35 -6.28 9.86 5.41
C ALA A 35 -5.93 10.17 3.95
N ASP A 36 -5.23 11.27 3.68
CA ASP A 36 -4.80 11.62 2.32
C ASP A 36 -3.87 10.55 1.75
N ILE A 37 -2.94 10.04 2.56
CA ILE A 37 -2.01 8.97 2.16
C ILE A 37 -2.78 7.66 1.96
N ALA A 38 -3.71 7.33 2.85
CA ALA A 38 -4.56 6.14 2.73
C ALA A 38 -5.37 6.14 1.42
N GLN A 39 -5.84 7.31 0.99
CA GLN A 39 -6.62 7.46 -0.24
C GLN A 39 -5.84 7.01 -1.49
N ASP A 40 -4.53 7.26 -1.55
CA ASP A 40 -3.68 6.76 -2.65
C ASP A 40 -3.67 5.23 -2.68
N PHE A 41 -3.60 4.59 -1.52
CA PHE A 41 -3.63 3.12 -1.43
C PHE A 41 -5.00 2.56 -1.83
N TYR A 42 -6.10 3.22 -1.45
CA TYR A 42 -7.44 2.83 -1.91
C TYR A 42 -7.60 2.97 -3.42
N ALA A 43 -7.06 4.03 -4.01
CA ALA A 43 -7.13 4.24 -5.46
C ALA A 43 -6.35 3.17 -6.25
N GLU A 44 -5.29 2.62 -5.67
CA GLU A 44 -4.46 1.57 -6.29
C GLU A 44 -4.90 0.14 -5.91
N ALA A 45 -5.89 0.00 -5.01
CA ALA A 45 -6.45 -1.26 -4.55
C ALA A 45 -7.49 -1.82 -5.55
N GLN A 46 -7.04 -2.07 -6.77
CA GLN A 46 -7.83 -2.69 -7.84
C GLN A 46 -7.16 -3.97 -8.37
N ARG A 47 -7.87 -4.70 -9.23
CA ARG A 47 -7.35 -5.92 -9.90
C ARG A 47 -7.13 -5.72 -11.39
N GLU A 48 -7.78 -4.72 -11.96
CA GLU A 48 -7.77 -4.44 -13.39
C GLU A 48 -7.30 -3.02 -13.62
N GLY A 49 -6.40 -2.83 -14.59
CA GLY A 49 -5.86 -1.52 -14.92
C GLY A 49 -4.68 -1.09 -14.05
N LEU A 50 -4.08 0.03 -14.47
CA LEU A 50 -2.97 0.68 -13.78
C LEU A 50 -3.41 2.08 -13.32
N PRO A 51 -2.90 2.57 -12.17
CA PRO A 51 -1.96 1.90 -11.27
C PRO A 51 -2.61 0.77 -10.46
N VAL A 52 -1.87 -0.30 -10.21
CA VAL A 52 -2.30 -1.40 -9.32
C VAL A 52 -1.24 -1.70 -8.27
N ARG A 53 -1.67 -1.87 -7.02
CA ARG A 53 -0.79 -2.18 -5.90
C ARG A 53 -0.85 -3.65 -5.52
N LEU A 54 0.33 -4.24 -5.42
CA LEU A 54 0.55 -5.56 -4.86
C LEU A 54 1.16 -5.46 -3.46
N VAL A 55 0.86 -6.44 -2.64
CA VAL A 55 1.44 -6.62 -1.31
C VAL A 55 2.18 -7.94 -1.23
N ALA A 56 3.29 -7.95 -0.50
CA ALA A 56 4.00 -9.16 -0.14
C ALA A 56 3.62 -9.53 1.30
N LEU A 57 3.17 -10.77 1.49
CA LEU A 57 2.82 -11.33 2.79
C LEU A 57 3.83 -12.42 3.16
N SER A 58 4.52 -12.27 4.29
CA SER A 58 5.36 -13.31 4.87
C SER A 58 4.61 -13.94 6.03
N ASP A 59 4.24 -15.21 5.90
CA ASP A 59 3.50 -15.95 6.94
C ASP A 59 2.22 -15.20 7.37
N GLY A 60 1.51 -14.63 6.40
CA GLY A 60 0.28 -13.86 6.60
C GLY A 60 0.49 -12.43 7.12
N GLN A 61 1.72 -12.01 7.38
CA GLN A 61 2.06 -10.65 7.82
C GLN A 61 2.52 -9.81 6.64
N LEU A 62 2.05 -8.56 6.58
CA LEU A 62 2.51 -7.62 5.57
C LEU A 62 4.03 -7.40 5.70
N ALA A 63 4.76 -7.70 4.63
CA ALA A 63 6.21 -7.59 4.55
C ALA A 63 6.67 -6.48 3.59
N GLY A 64 5.83 -6.12 2.62
CA GLY A 64 6.16 -5.08 1.64
C GLY A 64 5.03 -4.78 0.66
N THR A 65 5.26 -3.81 -0.21
CA THR A 65 4.32 -3.45 -1.27
C THR A 65 5.07 -2.87 -2.47
N ILE A 66 4.46 -3.00 -3.65
CA ILE A 66 4.89 -2.33 -4.87
C ILE A 66 3.66 -1.85 -5.64
N THR A 67 3.76 -0.71 -6.32
CA THR A 67 2.75 -0.25 -7.29
C THR A 67 3.28 -0.45 -8.68
N LEU A 68 2.51 -1.12 -9.52
CA LEU A 68 2.72 -1.15 -10.96
C LEU A 68 2.04 0.08 -11.57
N ARG A 69 2.75 0.80 -12.43
CA ARG A 69 2.30 2.00 -13.16
C ARG A 69 2.69 1.84 -14.64
N GLU A 70 2.11 2.66 -15.52
CA GLU A 70 2.49 2.73 -16.95
C GLU A 70 3.95 3.17 -17.15
#